data_AF-A0A7W6NBQ0-F1
#
_entry.id   AF-A0A7W6NBQ0-F1
#
_cell.length_a   1.000
_cell.length_b   1.000
_cell.length_c   1.000
_cell.angle_alpha   90.00
_cell.angle_beta   90.00
_cell.angle_gamma   90.00
#
_symmetry.space_group_name_H-M   'P 1'
#
loop_
_entity.id
_entity.type
_entity.pdbx_description
1 polymer ?
#
loop_
_entity_poly.entity_id
_entity_poly.type
_entity_poly.pdbx_seq_one_letter_code
_entity_poly.pdbx_strand_id
1 'polypeptide(L)' 'METYDPDKNTTEVRQANPRRMNLRVLVLSLIGIVVLFAIVYLVFGMMQPAPTPAS' A
#
# COMPACT_ATOMS: atom_id res chain seq x y z
N MET A 1 -2.78 -7.61 -33.37
CA MET A 1 -2.97 -6.24 -32.85
C MET A 1 -4.44 -6.07 -32.59
N GLU A 2 -4.84 -5.51 -31.46
CA GLU A 2 -6.24 -5.14 -31.24
C GLU A 2 -6.64 -4.14 -32.34
N THR A 3 -7.67 -4.47 -33.09
CA THR A 3 -8.11 -3.69 -34.24
C THR A 3 -8.51 -2.29 -33.78
N TYR A 4 -8.09 -1.27 -34.52
CA TYR A 4 -8.45 0.11 -34.25
C TYR A 4 -9.97 0.24 -34.16
N ASP A 5 -10.46 0.69 -33.02
CA ASP A 5 -11.87 1.00 -32.77
C ASP A 5 -12.04 2.51 -33.00
N PRO A 6 -12.68 2.93 -34.12
CA PRO A 6 -12.78 4.33 -34.51
C PRO A 6 -13.67 5.15 -33.57
N ASP A 7 -14.53 4.50 -32.78
CA ASP A 7 -15.44 5.16 -31.84
C ASP A 7 -14.77 5.47 -30.50
N LYS A 8 -13.55 4.98 -30.26
CA LYS A 8 -12.78 5.32 -29.05
C LYS A 8 -12.08 6.66 -29.21
N ASN A 9 -12.30 7.53 -28.22
CA ASN A 9 -11.62 8.82 -28.14
C ASN A 9 -10.09 8.61 -28.03
N THR A 10 -9.31 9.38 -28.79
CA THR A 10 -7.83 9.30 -28.83
C THR A 10 -7.16 9.42 -27.46
N THR A 11 -7.87 10.04 -26.51
CA THR A 11 -7.48 10.19 -25.10
C THR A 11 -7.56 8.87 -24.34
N GLU A 12 -8.55 8.04 -24.63
CA GLU A 12 -8.81 6.77 -23.96
C GLU A 12 -7.84 5.66 -24.41
N VAL A 13 -7.46 5.69 -25.69
CA VAL A 13 -6.51 4.73 -26.29
C VAL A 13 -5.06 4.94 -25.79
N ARG A 14 -4.72 6.15 -25.32
CA ARG A 14 -3.36 6.53 -24.88
C ARG A 14 -3.18 6.63 -23.38
N GLN A 15 -4.27 6.67 -22.61
CA GLN A 15 -4.18 6.84 -21.16
C GLN A 15 -4.20 5.48 -20.45
N ALA A 16 -3.01 4.92 -20.21
CA ALA A 16 -2.82 4.10 -19.02
C ALA A 16 -3.20 4.98 -17.82
N ASN A 17 -4.36 4.76 -17.19
CA ASN A 17 -4.92 5.66 -16.19
C ASN A 17 -3.89 5.89 -15.05
N PRO A 18 -3.17 7.03 -15.02
CA PRO A 18 -2.04 7.21 -14.13
C PRO A 18 -2.50 7.23 -12.67
N ARG A 19 -3.73 7.69 -12.44
CA ARG A 19 -4.36 7.73 -11.11
C ARG A 19 -4.56 6.33 -10.56
N ARG A 20 -4.90 5.33 -11.39
CA ARG A 20 -5.05 3.94 -10.94
C ARG A 20 -3.71 3.30 -10.60
N MET A 21 -2.61 3.66 -11.28
CA MET A 21 -1.29 3.11 -10.97
C MET A 21 -0.68 3.76 -9.72
N ASN A 22 -0.80 5.09 -9.58
CA ASN A 22 -0.32 5.81 -8.40
C ASN A 22 -1.11 5.45 -7.14
N LEU A 23 -2.44 5.30 -7.24
CA LEU A 23 -3.26 4.87 -6.11
C LEU A 23 -2.87 3.47 -5.62
N ARG A 24 -2.60 2.52 -6.53
CA ARG A 24 -2.15 1.17 -6.16
C ARG A 24 -0.80 1.19 -5.45
N VAL A 25 0.17 1.95 -5.97
CA VAL A 25 1.50 2.09 -5.34
C VAL A 25 1.37 2.73 -3.95
N LEU A 26 0.56 3.79 -3.83
CA LEU A 26 0.30 4.47 -2.56
C LEU A 26 -0.35 3.54 -1.52
N VAL A 27 -1.35 2.76 -1.93
CA VAL A 27 -2.04 1.82 -1.02
C VAL A 27 -1.11 0.69 -0.60
N LEU A 28 -0.34 0.11 -1.52
CA LEU A 28 0.60 -0.96 -1.20
C LEU A 28 1.73 -0.47 -0.29
N SER A 29 2.27 0.73 -0.51
CA SER A 29 3.31 1.31 0.35
C SER A 29 2.78 1.64 1.75
N LEU A 30 1.56 2.17 1.84
CA LEU A 30 0.90 2.43 3.13
C LEU A 30 0.69 1.13 3.92
N ILE A 31 0.18 0.07 3.27
CA ILE A 31 0.02 -1.25 3.91
C ILE A 31 1.37 -1.76 4.42
N GLY A 32 2.43 -1.65 3.62
CA GLY A 32 3.77 -2.08 4.03
C GLY A 32 4.27 -1.36 5.30
N ILE A 33 4.07 -0.04 5.38
CA ILE A 33 4.43 0.75 6.56
C ILE A 33 3.61 0.31 7.78
N VAL A 34 2.29 0.15 7.64
CA VAL A 34 1.41 -0.28 8.74
C VAL A 34 1.81 -1.66 9.26
N VAL A 35 2.10 -2.61 8.36
CA VAL A 35 2.55 -3.96 8.74
C VAL A 35 3.89 -3.93 9.46
N LEU A 36 4.84 -3.11 8.98
CA LEU A 36 6.14 -2.95 9.63
C LEU A 36 5.99 -2.45 11.07
N PHE A 37 5.18 -1.41 11.30
CA PHE A 37 4.92 -0.89 12.65
C PHE A 37 4.19 -1.90 13.54
N ALA A 38 3.25 -2.67 12.99
CA ALA A 38 2.58 -3.73 13.74
C ALA A 38 3.57 -4.78 14.24
N ILE A 39 4.50 -5.21 13.38
CA ILE A 39 5.57 -6.16 13.78
C ILE A 39 6.43 -5.56 14.88
N VAL A 40 6.91 -4.32 14.71
CA VAL A 40 7.72 -3.63 15.73
C VAL A 40 6.98 -3.53 17.06
N TYR A 41 5.70 -3.17 17.04
CA TYR A 41 4.88 -3.08 18.25
C TYR A 41 4.74 -4.42 18.97
N LEU A 42 4.47 -5.50 18.23
CA LEU A 42 4.35 -6.84 18.79
C LEU A 42 5.67 -7.32 19.41
N VAL A 43 6.79 -7.15 18.69
CA VAL A 43 8.12 -7.52 19.19
C VAL A 43 8.47 -6.73 20.44
N PHE A 44 8.21 -5.42 20.44
CA PHE A 44 8.44 -4.56 21.61
C PHE A 44 7.63 -5.04 22.82
N GLY A 45 6.34 -5.37 22.63
CA GLY A 45 5.48 -5.90 23.69
C GLY A 45 5.98 -7.23 24.27
N MET A 46 6.50 -8.12 23.42
CA MET A 46 7.09 -9.40 23.86
C MET A 46 8.41 -9.23 24.62
N MET A 47 9.16 -8.16 24.35
CA MET A 47 10.46 -7.90 24.97
C MET A 47 10.36 -7.06 26.26
N GLN A 48 9.17 -6.59 26.64
CA GLN A 48 9.02 -5.81 27.86
C GLN A 48 9.24 -6.69 29.09
N PRO A 49 10.17 -6.34 30.00
CA PRO A 49 10.34 -7.06 31.25
C PRO A 49 9.09 -6.91 32.11
N ALA A 50 8.80 -7.94 32.92
CA ALA A 50 7.69 -7.90 33.86
C ALA A 50 7.78 -6.65 34.74
N PRO A 51 6.67 -5.91 34.94
CA PRO A 51 6.68 -4.70 35.74
C PRO A 51 7.19 -5.02 37.15
N THR A 52 8.20 -4.27 37.60
CA THR A 52 8.76 -4.45 38.93
C THR A 52 7.68 -4.18 39.97
N PRO A 53 7.34 -5.15 40.83
CA PRO A 53 6.30 -4.94 41.84
C PRO A 53 6.74 -3.81 42.78
N ALA A 54 5.86 -2.83 42.98
CA ALA A 54 6.07 -1.78 43.97
C ALA A 54 6.00 -2.41 45.36
N SER A 55 7.12 -2.37 46.08
CA SER A 55 7.26 -2.76 47.49
C SER A 55 6.54 -1.79 48.42
#